data_AF-A0A7X0CQF2-F1
#
_entry.id   AF-A0A7X0CQF2-F1
#
_cell.length_a   1.000
_cell.length_b   1.000
_cell.length_c   1.000
_cell.angle_alpha   90.00
_cell.angle_beta   90.00
_cell.angle_gamma   90.00
#
_symmetry.space_group_name_H-M   'P 1'
#
loop_
_entity.id
_entity.type
_entity.pdbx_description
1 polymer ?
#
loop_
_entity_poly.entity_id
_entity_poly.type
_entity_poly.pdbx_seq_one_letter_code
_entity_poly.pdbx_strand_id
1 'polypeptide(L)'
;MKNILLTTILIISISLKGLAQQQPELAARIMADKKLDTVYAKATALLSKGFNAGDGYPQVWIRDFNTFIETSCKVYSRDSIRANLLTFLRLQQPNGEIVDGYVLKGHVTWNDPNIYTSPDDNNHVGFKNTVETDQETSLIQAVGKYIRVTGDKSILQEMIAGKTALQRMEISIAYLLKNRYSSKYQLLTGATTQDWGDVQIEGGEVVDVDKNTHWAIDIYDNAMFVIALHDMANFYQTTKDQQKWIDLKTTTVTAVRKHLWDAKKHKFIPHLYTGASPFPASFDENKIYFHGGTATAIEAGILSKKEISLVNQDMLRNVKLSGAPSIGLTLYPIYPEGIYKGSSSSKPYIYQNGGDWTWFGARMVQQLIKYGFIKEAYQELQPMINRTIEDKGFYEWYSADGKPNGSAAFKGSAGVLAKAIDQLKEWAIHNNSN
;
A
#
# COMPACT_ATOMS: atom_id res chain seq x y z
N MET A 1 -59.62 -31.18 -12.75
CA MET A 1 -58.53 -31.24 -11.75
C MET A 1 -57.38 -30.37 -12.25
N LYS A 2 -57.25 -29.15 -11.71
CA LYS A 2 -56.13 -28.24 -11.98
C LYS A 2 -55.47 -27.94 -10.64
N ASN A 3 -54.27 -28.47 -10.42
CA ASN A 3 -53.46 -28.16 -9.24
C ASN A 3 -52.68 -26.88 -9.52
N ILE A 4 -52.98 -25.81 -8.78
CA ILE A 4 -52.19 -24.58 -8.74
C ILE A 4 -51.19 -24.73 -7.59
N LEU A 5 -49.90 -24.75 -7.93
CA LEU A 5 -48.80 -24.75 -6.98
C LEU A 5 -48.55 -23.30 -6.55
N LEU A 6 -48.98 -22.91 -5.35
CA LEU A 6 -48.57 -21.63 -4.75
C LEU A 6 -47.12 -21.76 -4.26
N THR A 7 -46.22 -20.97 -4.85
CA THR A 7 -44.84 -20.82 -4.40
C THR A 7 -44.77 -19.63 -3.45
N THR A 8 -44.57 -19.88 -2.16
CA THR A 8 -44.42 -18.84 -1.13
C THR A 8 -43.03 -18.22 -1.24
N ILE A 9 -42.96 -16.96 -1.70
CA ILE A 9 -41.74 -16.15 -1.64
C ILE A 9 -41.60 -15.61 -0.22
N LEU A 10 -40.64 -16.13 0.54
CA LEU A 10 -40.26 -15.61 1.85
C LEU A 10 -39.37 -14.36 1.65
N ILE A 11 -39.96 -13.17 1.73
CA ILE A 11 -39.21 -11.91 1.78
C ILE A 11 -38.64 -11.78 3.20
N ILE A 12 -37.33 -11.97 3.35
CA ILE A 12 -36.62 -11.62 4.59
C ILE A 12 -36.55 -10.09 4.65
N SER A 13 -37.54 -9.49 5.30
CA SER A 13 -37.52 -8.09 5.68
C SER A 13 -36.50 -7.90 6.81
N ILE A 14 -35.26 -7.54 6.47
CA ILE A 14 -34.29 -7.03 7.44
C ILE A 14 -34.88 -5.73 7.99
N SER A 15 -35.25 -5.72 9.27
CA SER A 15 -35.90 -4.54 9.86
C SER A 15 -34.89 -3.40 9.97
N LEU A 16 -35.23 -2.24 9.40
CA LEU A 16 -34.45 -0.99 9.52
C LEU A 16 -34.15 -0.61 10.99
N LYS A 17 -34.99 -1.07 11.93
CA LYS A 17 -34.79 -0.88 13.37
C LYS A 17 -33.56 -1.63 13.91
N GLY A 18 -33.27 -2.83 13.42
CA GLY A 18 -32.10 -3.62 13.84
C GLY A 18 -30.77 -3.02 13.37
N LEU A 19 -30.74 -2.45 12.16
CA LEU A 19 -29.58 -1.72 11.63
C LEU A 19 -29.34 -0.40 12.37
N ALA A 20 -30.41 0.32 12.72
CA ALA A 20 -30.32 1.58 13.46
C ALA A 20 -29.79 1.41 14.89
N GLN A 21 -30.10 0.29 15.56
CA GLN A 21 -29.63 0.03 16.93
C GLN A 21 -28.22 -0.57 17.01
N GLN A 22 -27.75 -1.23 15.94
CA GLN A 22 -26.40 -1.81 15.88
C GLN A 22 -25.27 -0.78 15.74
N GLN A 23 -25.53 0.39 15.15
CA GLN A 23 -24.50 1.42 14.95
C GLN A 23 -24.09 2.12 16.26
N PRO A 24 -25.02 2.59 17.12
CA PRO A 24 -24.67 3.18 18.41
C PRO A 24 -23.95 2.20 19.34
N GLU A 25 -24.34 0.93 19.36
CA GLU A 25 -23.68 -0.08 20.19
C GLU A 25 -22.24 -0.34 19.74
N LEU A 26 -22.00 -0.43 18.43
CA LEU A 26 -20.66 -0.57 17.87
C LEU A 26 -19.82 0.70 18.13
N ALA A 27 -20.40 1.89 17.98
CA ALA A 27 -19.74 3.15 18.29
C ALA A 27 -19.31 3.23 19.76
N ALA A 28 -20.21 2.90 20.69
CA ALA A 28 -19.89 2.84 22.12
C ALA A 28 -18.77 1.84 22.42
N ARG A 29 -18.79 0.66 21.78
CA ARG A 29 -17.73 -0.34 21.92
C ARG A 29 -16.37 0.15 21.43
N ILE A 30 -16.32 0.80 20.27
CA ILE A 30 -15.08 1.39 19.73
C ILE A 30 -14.54 2.46 20.68
N MET A 31 -15.40 3.34 21.19
CA MET A 31 -15.01 4.40 22.13
C MET A 31 -14.54 3.86 23.49
N ALA A 32 -15.08 2.72 23.93
CA ALA A 32 -14.68 2.08 25.18
C ALA A 32 -13.39 1.24 25.07
N ASP A 33 -12.92 0.93 23.86
CA ASP A 33 -11.77 0.04 23.64
C ASP A 33 -10.42 0.72 23.95
N LYS A 34 -9.96 0.53 25.19
CA LYS A 34 -8.67 1.07 25.69
C LYS A 34 -7.44 0.51 25.01
N LYS A 35 -7.55 -0.61 24.28
CA LYS A 35 -6.43 -1.13 23.49
C LYS A 35 -6.15 -0.22 22.31
N LEU A 36 -7.18 0.35 21.68
CA LEU A 36 -7.02 1.32 20.59
C LEU A 36 -6.31 2.59 21.11
N ASP A 37 -6.70 3.10 22.28
CA ASP A 37 -6.02 4.23 22.94
C ASP A 37 -4.54 3.94 23.17
N THR A 38 -4.24 2.75 23.70
CA THR A 38 -2.87 2.31 24.02
C THR A 38 -2.01 2.21 22.78
N VAL A 39 -2.50 1.54 21.73
CA VAL A 39 -1.74 1.38 20.48
C VAL A 39 -1.55 2.72 19.78
N TYR A 40 -2.58 3.57 19.74
CA TYR A 40 -2.47 4.91 19.16
C TYR A 40 -1.38 5.74 19.83
N ALA A 41 -1.37 5.81 21.17
CA ALA A 41 -0.35 6.55 21.92
C ALA A 41 1.06 6.01 21.68
N LYS A 42 1.22 4.69 21.63
CA LYS A 42 2.50 4.05 21.29
C LYS A 42 2.95 4.37 19.86
N ALA A 43 2.02 4.37 18.91
CA ALA A 43 2.31 4.68 17.51
C ALA A 43 2.78 6.13 17.36
N THR A 44 2.07 7.09 17.93
CA THR A 44 2.48 8.50 17.88
C THR A 44 3.83 8.75 18.57
N ALA A 45 4.09 8.07 19.69
CA ALA A 45 5.37 8.17 20.41
C ALA A 45 6.55 7.54 19.65
N LEU A 46 6.30 6.50 18.84
CA LEU A 46 7.32 5.95 17.93
C LEU A 46 7.54 6.88 16.74
N LEU A 47 6.46 7.37 16.14
CA LEU A 47 6.54 8.24 14.97
C LEU A 47 7.15 9.60 15.28
N SER A 48 7.25 10.03 16.54
CA SER A 48 8.00 11.22 16.94
C SER A 48 9.52 10.99 17.05
N LYS A 49 10.04 9.84 16.61
CA LYS A 49 11.47 9.45 16.68
C LYS A 49 12.10 9.26 15.30
N GLY A 50 12.05 10.29 14.47
CA GLY A 50 12.65 10.40 13.13
C GLY A 50 11.74 9.90 12.01
N PHE A 51 12.27 9.90 10.79
CA PHE A 51 11.55 9.51 9.56
C PHE A 51 12.05 8.20 8.95
N ASN A 52 13.03 7.55 9.57
CA ASN A 52 13.51 6.26 9.10
C ASN A 52 12.47 5.15 9.27
N ALA A 53 12.51 4.11 8.45
CA ALA A 53 11.47 3.08 8.40
C ALA A 53 11.31 2.26 9.70
N GLY A 54 12.38 2.11 10.49
CA GLY A 54 12.35 1.39 11.76
C GLY A 54 13.75 1.11 12.30
N ASP A 55 13.84 0.29 13.34
CA ASP A 55 15.13 -0.12 13.92
C ASP A 55 15.96 -0.85 12.85
N GLY A 56 17.25 -0.52 12.74
CA GLY A 56 18.15 -1.10 11.73
C GLY A 56 18.12 -0.40 10.36
N TYR A 57 17.15 0.49 10.11
CA TYR A 57 17.09 1.30 8.90
C TYR A 57 17.53 2.73 9.20
N PRO A 58 18.69 3.20 8.72
CA PRO A 58 19.05 4.63 8.83
C PRO A 58 18.38 5.51 7.76
N GLN A 59 17.84 4.92 6.69
CA GLN A 59 17.25 5.62 5.56
C GLN A 59 15.82 6.07 5.85
N VAL A 60 15.45 7.20 5.23
CA VAL A 60 14.06 7.55 4.96
C VAL A 60 13.68 6.92 3.61
N TRP A 61 12.74 5.97 3.62
CA TRP A 61 12.19 5.33 2.43
C TRP A 61 10.85 5.95 2.07
N ILE A 62 10.62 6.27 0.80
CA ILE A 62 9.44 7.05 0.38
C ILE A 62 8.15 6.27 0.52
N ARG A 63 8.18 4.96 0.26
CA ARG A 63 7.05 4.04 0.41
C ARG A 63 6.59 3.95 1.88
N ASP A 64 7.55 3.80 2.80
CA ASP A 64 7.29 3.86 4.24
C ASP A 64 6.79 5.24 4.66
N PHE A 65 7.46 6.31 4.23
CA PHE A 65 7.07 7.66 4.63
C PHE A 65 5.66 8.00 4.14
N ASN A 66 5.32 7.69 2.89
CA ASN A 66 3.96 7.78 2.34
C ASN A 66 2.93 7.03 3.19
N THR A 67 3.32 5.92 3.81
CA THR A 67 2.44 5.11 4.64
C THR A 67 2.12 5.77 5.98
N PHE A 68 3.09 6.42 6.63
CA PHE A 68 2.90 6.99 7.98
C PHE A 68 2.82 8.53 8.03
N ILE A 69 2.94 9.23 6.90
CA ILE A 69 3.04 10.69 6.84
C ILE A 69 1.87 11.44 7.49
N GLU A 70 0.64 10.92 7.37
CA GLU A 70 -0.55 11.59 7.93
C GLU A 70 -0.46 11.68 9.46
N THR A 71 0.01 10.62 10.11
CA THR A 71 0.24 10.62 11.56
C THR A 71 1.51 11.41 11.91
N SER A 72 2.57 11.36 11.09
CA SER A 72 3.75 12.21 11.29
C SER A 72 3.44 13.70 11.27
N CYS A 73 2.50 14.15 10.43
CA CYS A 73 2.03 15.53 10.41
C CYS A 73 1.39 15.98 11.73
N LYS A 74 0.95 15.05 12.59
CA LYS A 74 0.39 15.35 13.92
C LYS A 74 1.46 15.48 15.01
N VAL A 75 2.66 14.93 14.79
CA VAL A 75 3.73 14.85 15.80
C VAL A 75 5.00 15.63 15.44
N TYR A 76 5.07 16.16 14.21
CA TYR A 76 6.17 17.00 13.73
C TYR A 76 5.70 18.36 13.26
N SER A 77 6.64 19.31 13.22
CA SER A 77 6.39 20.58 12.55
C SER A 77 6.21 20.38 11.06
N ARG A 78 5.36 21.21 10.47
CA ARG A 78 5.12 21.25 9.03
C ARG A 78 6.43 21.35 8.23
N ASP A 79 7.34 22.21 8.66
CA ASP A 79 8.63 22.45 7.98
C ASP A 79 9.52 21.20 7.99
N SER A 80 9.46 20.39 9.06
CA SER A 80 10.20 19.13 9.13
C SER A 80 9.69 18.12 8.10
N ILE A 81 8.36 17.95 8.00
CA ILE A 81 7.75 17.06 7.00
C ILE A 81 8.09 17.54 5.59
N ARG A 82 7.91 18.84 5.34
CA ARG A 82 8.21 19.48 4.06
C ARG A 82 9.67 19.26 3.65
N ALA A 83 10.62 19.46 4.56
CA ALA A 83 12.04 19.29 4.27
C ALA A 83 12.39 17.87 3.78
N ASN A 84 11.81 16.84 4.41
CA ASN A 84 12.02 15.44 4.04
C ASN A 84 11.42 15.12 2.65
N LEU A 85 10.20 15.58 2.36
CA LEU A 85 9.58 15.42 1.03
C LEU A 85 10.42 16.07 -0.07
N LEU A 86 10.92 17.29 0.18
CA LEU A 86 11.74 18.02 -0.79
C LEU A 86 13.13 17.39 -0.98
N THR A 87 13.64 16.61 -0.03
CA THR A 87 14.92 15.88 -0.20
C THR A 87 14.83 14.88 -1.35
N PHE A 88 13.72 14.13 -1.48
CA PHE A 88 13.51 13.23 -2.62
C PHE A 88 13.56 13.97 -3.96
N LEU A 89 12.99 15.17 -4.02
CA LEU A 89 13.00 15.99 -5.23
C LEU A 89 14.37 16.63 -5.53
N ARG A 90 15.17 16.94 -4.50
CA ARG A 90 16.57 17.36 -4.69
C ARG A 90 17.45 16.20 -5.17
N LEU A 91 17.17 14.97 -4.72
CA LEU A 91 17.87 13.76 -5.16
C LEU A 91 17.33 13.16 -6.47
N GLN A 92 16.29 13.75 -7.06
CA GLN A 92 15.74 13.32 -8.35
C GLN A 92 16.82 13.32 -9.43
N GLN A 93 16.89 12.24 -10.20
CA GLN A 93 17.90 12.06 -11.23
C GLN A 93 17.57 12.82 -12.53
N PRO A 94 18.58 13.10 -13.39
CA PRO A 94 18.37 13.86 -14.63
C PRO A 94 17.34 13.24 -15.59
N ASN A 95 17.14 11.92 -15.56
CA ASN A 95 16.13 11.20 -16.35
C ASN A 95 14.70 11.31 -15.77
N GLY A 96 14.54 11.91 -14.59
CA GLY A 96 13.29 12.08 -13.87
C GLY A 96 13.00 11.05 -12.77
N GLU A 97 13.84 10.02 -12.65
CA GLU A 97 13.70 8.97 -11.64
C GLU A 97 13.82 9.51 -10.21
N ILE A 98 12.98 8.99 -9.33
CA ILE A 98 12.97 9.29 -7.90
C ILE A 98 13.66 8.15 -7.15
N VAL A 99 14.58 8.52 -6.26
CA VAL A 99 15.22 7.58 -5.34
C VAL A 99 14.17 7.01 -4.38
N ASP A 100 14.29 5.73 -4.06
CA ASP A 100 13.41 5.05 -3.11
C ASP A 100 13.67 5.49 -1.68
N GLY A 101 14.96 5.55 -1.31
CA GLY A 101 15.37 5.98 0.01
C GLY A 101 16.55 6.95 -0.05
N TYR A 102 16.74 7.70 1.03
CA TYR A 102 17.95 8.49 1.22
C TYR A 102 18.49 8.39 2.65
N VAL A 103 19.78 8.66 2.78
CA VAL A 103 20.49 8.77 4.06
C VAL A 103 21.54 9.88 3.99
N LEU A 104 22.01 10.35 5.14
CA LEU A 104 23.16 11.25 5.20
C LEU A 104 24.42 10.57 4.65
N LYS A 105 25.25 11.33 3.94
CA LYS A 105 26.59 10.88 3.51
C LYS A 105 27.39 10.38 4.71
N GLY A 106 28.03 9.23 4.55
CA GLY A 106 28.80 8.56 5.60
C GLY A 106 27.97 7.66 6.53
N HIS A 107 26.65 7.62 6.39
CA HIS A 107 25.76 6.76 7.19
C HIS A 107 25.15 5.61 6.37
N VAL A 108 25.74 5.28 5.22
CA VAL A 108 25.38 4.07 4.47
C VAL A 108 25.86 2.85 5.24
N THR A 109 24.95 1.92 5.53
CA THR A 109 25.23 0.75 6.39
C THR A 109 25.49 -0.55 5.63
N TRP A 110 25.41 -0.53 4.30
CA TRP A 110 25.75 -1.66 3.43
C TRP A 110 26.55 -1.22 2.21
N ASN A 111 27.16 -2.19 1.51
CA ASN A 111 27.93 -1.93 0.29
C ASN A 111 27.00 -1.92 -0.92
N ASP A 112 26.22 -0.84 -1.07
CA ASP A 112 25.41 -0.62 -2.27
C ASP A 112 26.31 -0.28 -3.47
N PRO A 113 26.25 -1.04 -4.58
CA PRO A 113 27.00 -0.70 -5.79
C PRO A 113 26.38 0.49 -6.56
N ASN A 114 25.13 0.86 -6.27
CA ASN A 114 24.29 1.76 -7.06
C ASN A 114 23.88 3.01 -6.26
N ILE A 115 24.85 3.72 -5.67
CA ILE A 115 24.59 4.96 -4.92
C ILE A 115 24.16 6.10 -5.83
N TYR A 116 23.00 6.69 -5.54
CA TYR A 116 22.48 7.86 -6.24
C TYR A 116 22.96 9.15 -5.58
N THR A 117 23.39 10.11 -6.40
CA THR A 117 23.82 11.44 -5.94
C THR A 117 23.13 12.53 -6.76
N SER A 118 23.14 13.76 -6.25
CA SER A 118 22.63 14.93 -6.96
C SER A 118 23.45 16.17 -6.62
N PRO A 119 23.73 17.07 -7.59
CA PRO A 119 24.33 18.37 -7.29
C PRO A 119 23.43 19.28 -6.44
N ASP A 120 22.12 18.99 -6.38
CA ASP A 120 21.13 19.79 -5.66
C ASP A 120 21.00 19.38 -4.17
N ASP A 121 21.62 18.27 -3.75
CA ASP A 121 21.72 17.84 -2.35
C ASP A 121 23.12 17.29 -2.03
N ASN A 122 23.94 18.13 -1.41
CA ASN A 122 25.31 17.76 -1.04
C ASN A 122 25.41 16.96 0.25
N ASN A 123 24.32 16.80 1.00
CA ASN A 123 24.33 16.17 2.32
C ASN A 123 23.88 14.70 2.29
N HIS A 124 23.02 14.35 1.35
CA HIS A 124 22.43 13.03 1.26
C HIS A 124 22.95 12.22 0.07
N VAL A 125 22.76 10.90 0.16
CA VAL A 125 22.84 9.95 -0.95
C VAL A 125 21.53 9.17 -1.00
N GLY A 126 21.16 8.76 -2.22
CA GLY A 126 19.94 7.99 -2.46
C GLY A 126 20.23 6.54 -2.87
N PHE A 127 19.17 5.75 -2.83
CA PHE A 127 19.13 4.33 -3.21
C PHE A 127 17.84 4.07 -3.97
N LYS A 128 17.80 3.05 -4.82
CA LYS A 128 16.55 2.66 -5.47
C LYS A 128 16.53 1.16 -5.72
N ASN A 129 15.50 0.49 -5.21
CA ASN A 129 15.14 -0.84 -5.66
C ASN A 129 14.49 -0.70 -7.04
N THR A 130 15.17 -1.19 -8.08
CA THR A 130 14.73 -0.94 -9.46
C THR A 130 13.69 -1.96 -9.97
N VAL A 131 13.46 -3.03 -9.19
CA VAL A 131 12.49 -4.10 -9.49
C VAL A 131 11.02 -3.71 -9.27
N GLU A 132 10.75 -2.80 -8.34
CA GLU A 132 9.40 -2.26 -8.09
C GLU A 132 9.19 -0.91 -8.80
N THR A 133 7.94 -0.49 -9.01
CA THR A 133 7.60 0.74 -9.77
C THR A 133 6.74 1.69 -8.96
N ASP A 134 7.02 1.83 -7.66
CA ASP A 134 6.14 2.59 -6.78
C ASP A 134 6.75 3.92 -6.29
N GLN A 135 8.07 4.13 -6.35
CA GLN A 135 8.71 5.25 -5.65
C GLN A 135 8.22 6.64 -6.10
N GLU A 136 8.16 6.85 -7.41
CA GLU A 136 7.67 8.09 -8.00
C GLU A 136 6.21 8.34 -7.58
N THR A 137 5.40 7.28 -7.54
CA THR A 137 3.99 7.36 -7.16
C THR A 137 3.82 7.56 -5.65
N SER A 138 4.66 6.93 -4.83
CA SER A 138 4.72 7.07 -3.38
C SER A 138 5.07 8.51 -2.99
N LEU A 139 6.01 9.17 -3.69
CA LEU A 139 6.32 10.58 -3.45
C LEU A 139 5.13 11.51 -3.72
N ILE A 140 4.47 11.32 -4.87
CA ILE A 140 3.30 12.11 -5.24
C ILE A 140 2.18 11.94 -4.22
N GLN A 141 1.91 10.70 -3.82
CA GLN A 141 0.92 10.38 -2.80
C GLN A 141 1.27 11.00 -1.45
N ALA A 142 2.55 10.96 -1.04
CA ALA A 142 3.00 11.54 0.21
C ALA A 142 2.80 13.07 0.22
N VAL A 143 3.14 13.76 -0.87
CA VAL A 143 2.87 15.19 -1.04
C VAL A 143 1.36 15.47 -1.01
N GLY A 144 0.55 14.63 -1.66
CA GLY A 144 -0.91 14.73 -1.61
C GLY A 144 -1.49 14.59 -0.21
N LYS A 145 -1.04 13.60 0.56
CA LYS A 145 -1.41 13.39 1.96
C LYS A 145 -0.98 14.55 2.84
N TYR A 146 0.25 15.03 2.68
CA TYR A 146 0.74 16.22 3.38
C TYR A 146 -0.13 17.45 3.14
N ILE A 147 -0.49 17.74 1.88
CA ILE A 147 -1.37 18.87 1.55
C ILE A 147 -2.76 18.68 2.17
N ARG A 148 -3.34 17.48 2.11
CA ARG A 148 -4.65 17.19 2.72
C ARG A 148 -4.66 17.43 4.22
N VAL A 149 -3.62 17.01 4.93
CA VAL A 149 -3.54 17.14 6.40
C VAL A 149 -3.19 18.56 6.84
N THR A 150 -2.30 19.25 6.12
CA THR A 150 -1.74 20.53 6.57
C THR A 150 -2.34 21.75 5.89
N GLY A 151 -3.00 21.57 4.75
CA GLY A 151 -3.45 22.65 3.86
C GLY A 151 -2.33 23.35 3.08
N ASP A 152 -1.06 22.96 3.24
CA ASP A 152 0.08 23.66 2.65
C ASP A 152 0.31 23.33 1.17
N LYS A 153 -0.44 24.01 0.31
CA LYS A 153 -0.26 23.94 -1.15
C LYS A 153 1.00 24.64 -1.66
N SER A 154 1.67 25.46 -0.85
CA SER A 154 2.87 26.20 -1.28
C SER A 154 4.04 25.26 -1.61
N ILE A 155 4.01 24.00 -1.13
CA ILE A 155 5.02 22.98 -1.45
C ILE A 155 5.14 22.75 -2.94
N LEU A 156 4.03 22.83 -3.66
CA LEU A 156 3.97 22.63 -5.11
C LEU A 156 4.77 23.68 -5.89
N GLN A 157 4.98 24.87 -5.31
CA GLN A 157 5.69 25.99 -5.91
C GLN A 157 7.13 26.13 -5.42
N GLU A 158 7.60 25.23 -4.54
CA GLU A 158 8.99 25.25 -4.08
C GLU A 158 9.94 25.08 -5.26
N MET A 159 10.92 25.99 -5.40
CA MET A 159 11.89 25.96 -6.47
C MET A 159 13.08 25.06 -6.11
N ILE A 160 13.33 24.05 -6.93
CA ILE A 160 14.45 23.12 -6.78
C ILE A 160 15.19 23.07 -8.12
N ALA A 161 16.39 23.65 -8.17
CA ALA A 161 17.23 23.80 -9.36
C ALA A 161 16.47 24.25 -10.62
N GLY A 162 15.74 25.36 -10.49
CA GLY A 162 15.03 25.98 -11.61
C GLY A 162 13.72 25.32 -12.03
N LYS A 163 13.23 24.30 -11.29
CA LYS A 163 11.90 23.71 -11.49
C LYS A 163 11.09 23.75 -10.20
N THR A 164 9.79 23.93 -10.31
CA THR A 164 8.91 23.77 -9.14
C THR A 164 8.83 22.31 -8.72
N ALA A 165 8.50 22.05 -7.45
CA ALA A 165 8.24 20.70 -6.96
C ALA A 165 7.15 19.99 -7.79
N LEU A 166 6.10 20.71 -8.20
CA LEU A 166 5.07 20.18 -9.08
C LEU A 166 5.66 19.73 -10.43
N GLN A 167 6.46 20.56 -11.09
CA GLN A 167 7.12 20.20 -12.36
C GLN A 167 8.03 18.98 -12.23
N ARG A 168 8.72 18.84 -11.09
CA ARG A 168 9.54 17.66 -10.80
C ARG A 168 8.71 16.38 -10.66
N MET A 169 7.53 16.45 -10.06
CA MET A 169 6.57 15.34 -10.03
C MET A 169 5.94 15.05 -11.42
N GLU A 170 5.76 16.05 -12.29
CA GLU A 170 5.37 15.80 -13.69
C GLU A 170 6.46 15.00 -14.43
N ILE A 171 7.72 15.36 -14.19
CA ILE A 171 8.89 14.70 -14.77
C ILE A 171 9.02 13.26 -14.26
N SER A 172 8.68 12.98 -12.99
CA SER A 172 8.71 11.61 -12.46
C SER A 172 7.65 10.71 -13.10
N ILE A 173 6.45 11.24 -13.39
CA ILE A 173 5.47 10.49 -14.20
C ILE A 173 5.98 10.27 -15.63
N ALA A 174 6.61 11.28 -16.24
CA ALA A 174 7.18 11.12 -17.56
C ALA A 174 8.28 10.03 -17.61
N TYR A 175 9.08 9.91 -16.54
CA TYR A 175 10.02 8.81 -16.36
C TYR A 175 9.32 7.45 -16.36
N LEU A 176 8.25 7.29 -15.57
CA LEU A 176 7.47 6.05 -15.52
C LEU A 176 6.89 5.68 -16.90
N LEU A 177 6.24 6.63 -17.57
CA LEU A 177 5.63 6.41 -18.89
C LEU A 177 6.65 6.09 -19.99
N LYS A 178 7.91 6.51 -19.81
CA LYS A 178 8.99 6.23 -20.76
C LYS A 178 9.70 4.90 -20.49
N ASN A 179 9.95 4.56 -19.23
CA ASN A 179 10.88 3.49 -18.86
C ASN A 179 10.21 2.29 -18.17
N ARG A 180 8.95 2.43 -17.75
CA ARG A 180 8.23 1.45 -16.93
C ARG A 180 6.78 1.30 -17.37
N TYR A 181 6.47 1.45 -18.66
CA TYR A 181 5.10 1.44 -19.16
C TYR A 181 4.94 0.61 -20.43
N SER A 182 3.94 -0.26 -20.44
CA SER A 182 3.57 -1.05 -21.61
C SER A 182 2.52 -0.30 -22.43
N SER A 183 2.91 0.24 -23.60
CA SER A 183 1.94 0.86 -24.51
C SER A 183 0.86 -0.12 -25.00
N LYS A 184 1.18 -1.42 -25.05
CA LYS A 184 0.24 -2.49 -25.44
C LYS A 184 -0.90 -2.65 -24.44
N TYR A 185 -0.57 -2.62 -23.15
CA TYR A 185 -1.54 -2.86 -22.07
C TYR A 185 -2.01 -1.59 -21.39
N GLN A 186 -1.36 -0.45 -21.65
CA GLN A 186 -1.60 0.85 -21.04
C GLN A 186 -1.42 0.86 -19.52
N LEU A 187 -0.46 0.09 -19.03
CA LEU A 187 -0.17 -0.13 -17.61
C LEU A 187 1.34 -0.06 -17.34
N LEU A 188 1.69 0.29 -16.11
CA LEU A 188 3.07 0.24 -15.63
C LEU A 188 3.58 -1.20 -15.54
N THR A 189 4.88 -1.36 -15.72
CA THR A 189 5.60 -2.64 -15.69
C THR A 189 6.70 -2.62 -14.65
N GLY A 190 6.79 -3.66 -13.84
CA GLY A 190 7.88 -3.94 -12.90
C GLY A 190 8.52 -5.31 -13.17
N ALA A 191 9.39 -5.74 -12.28
CA ALA A 191 9.87 -7.13 -12.25
C ALA A 191 8.76 -8.08 -11.79
N THR A 192 9.06 -9.37 -11.78
CA THR A 192 8.17 -10.39 -11.20
C THR A 192 8.41 -10.44 -9.70
N THR A 193 7.51 -9.87 -8.89
CA THR A 193 7.67 -9.73 -7.43
C THR A 193 6.54 -10.41 -6.66
N GLN A 194 6.68 -10.51 -5.34
CA GLN A 194 5.61 -11.02 -4.49
C GLN A 194 4.67 -9.88 -4.10
N ASP A 195 3.62 -9.68 -4.91
CA ASP A 195 2.60 -8.65 -4.68
C ASP A 195 3.20 -7.25 -4.73
N TRP A 196 3.33 -6.59 -3.58
CA TRP A 196 3.93 -5.26 -3.42
C TRP A 196 5.43 -5.33 -3.11
N GLY A 197 5.99 -6.53 -3.13
CA GLY A 197 7.35 -6.79 -2.69
C GLY A 197 8.39 -6.10 -3.57
N ASP A 198 9.47 -5.71 -2.93
CA ASP A 198 10.65 -5.07 -3.50
C ASP A 198 11.75 -6.07 -3.87
N VAL A 199 11.41 -7.36 -3.90
CA VAL A 199 12.31 -8.45 -4.30
C VAL A 199 11.73 -9.21 -5.48
N GLN A 200 12.57 -9.50 -6.48
CA GLN A 200 12.17 -10.38 -7.57
C GLN A 200 12.16 -11.85 -7.14
N ILE A 201 11.20 -12.61 -7.66
CA ILE A 201 10.95 -14.01 -7.27
C ILE A 201 12.12 -14.91 -7.72
N GLU A 202 12.71 -14.63 -8.89
CA GLU A 202 13.79 -15.42 -9.48
C GLU A 202 15.09 -15.43 -8.66
N GLY A 203 15.34 -14.40 -7.85
CA GLY A 203 16.64 -14.13 -7.23
C GLY A 203 17.54 -13.28 -8.15
N GLY A 204 18.85 -13.55 -8.14
CA GLY A 204 19.83 -12.70 -8.85
C GLY A 204 20.18 -11.46 -8.04
N GLU A 205 20.26 -10.30 -8.70
CA GLU A 205 20.31 -9.01 -8.01
C GLU A 205 18.92 -8.74 -7.39
N VAL A 206 18.69 -9.23 -6.17
CA VAL A 206 17.35 -9.41 -5.58
C VAL A 206 16.43 -8.18 -5.69
N VAL A 207 16.98 -6.98 -5.52
CA VAL A 207 16.27 -5.69 -5.55
C VAL A 207 16.55 -4.86 -6.81
N ASP A 208 17.43 -5.34 -7.68
CA ASP A 208 17.87 -4.62 -8.87
C ASP A 208 17.52 -5.37 -10.17
N VAL A 209 17.05 -4.63 -11.17
CA VAL A 209 16.77 -5.17 -12.49
C VAL A 209 18.07 -5.69 -13.10
N ASP A 210 18.06 -6.97 -13.44
CA ASP A 210 19.19 -7.64 -14.07
C ASP A 210 18.74 -8.46 -15.29
N LYS A 211 19.64 -9.30 -15.80
CA LYS A 211 19.36 -10.18 -16.95
C LYS A 211 18.33 -11.29 -16.66
N ASN A 212 18.04 -11.58 -15.39
CA ASN A 212 17.09 -12.59 -14.95
C ASN A 212 15.69 -12.01 -14.76
N THR A 213 15.55 -10.68 -14.73
CA THR A 213 14.28 -10.00 -14.54
C THR A 213 13.30 -10.29 -15.68
N HIS A 214 12.15 -10.86 -15.33
CA HIS A 214 11.00 -10.95 -16.22
C HIS A 214 10.04 -9.81 -15.95
N TRP A 215 9.81 -8.99 -16.98
CA TRP A 215 8.92 -7.85 -16.91
C TRP A 215 7.46 -8.26 -16.86
N ALA A 216 6.78 -7.85 -15.79
CA ALA A 216 5.40 -8.13 -15.49
C ALA A 216 4.61 -6.84 -15.24
N ILE A 217 3.29 -6.98 -15.24
CA ILE A 217 2.33 -5.96 -14.86
C ILE A 217 1.49 -6.55 -13.73
N ASP A 218 1.54 -5.93 -12.56
CA ASP A 218 0.73 -6.29 -11.41
C ASP A 218 -0.27 -5.17 -11.06
N ILE A 219 -1.10 -5.47 -10.07
CA ILE A 219 -2.10 -4.53 -9.57
C ILE A 219 -1.54 -3.48 -8.59
N TYR A 220 -0.49 -3.79 -7.84
CA TYR A 220 0.05 -2.88 -6.84
C TYR A 220 0.61 -1.61 -7.48
N ASP A 221 1.55 -1.74 -8.41
CA ASP A 221 2.19 -0.62 -9.11
C ASP A 221 1.13 0.26 -9.80
N ASN A 222 0.18 -0.39 -10.47
CA ASN A 222 -0.86 0.31 -11.23
C ASN A 222 -1.93 0.95 -10.33
N ALA A 223 -2.25 0.37 -9.17
CA ALA A 223 -3.13 1.01 -8.20
C ALA A 223 -2.44 2.21 -7.53
N MET A 224 -1.16 2.08 -7.18
CA MET A 224 -0.36 3.21 -6.68
C MET A 224 -0.30 4.35 -7.71
N PHE A 225 -0.17 4.03 -8.99
CA PHE A 225 -0.21 5.02 -10.07
C PHE A 225 -1.57 5.70 -10.19
N VAL A 226 -2.69 4.97 -10.09
CA VAL A 226 -4.03 5.56 -10.10
C VAL A 226 -4.23 6.56 -8.95
N ILE A 227 -3.72 6.25 -7.75
CA ILE A 227 -3.78 7.18 -6.60
C ILE A 227 -2.90 8.40 -6.88
N ALA A 228 -1.67 8.22 -7.38
CA ALA A 228 -0.77 9.33 -7.71
C ALA A 228 -1.36 10.25 -8.79
N LEU A 229 -2.00 9.71 -9.83
CA LEU A 229 -2.67 10.50 -10.86
C LEU A 229 -3.88 11.26 -10.32
N HIS A 230 -4.59 10.70 -9.35
CA HIS A 230 -5.64 11.43 -8.65
C HIS A 230 -5.06 12.62 -7.85
N ASP A 231 -3.95 12.42 -7.16
CA ASP A 231 -3.27 13.49 -6.41
C ASP A 231 -2.70 14.56 -7.35
N MET A 232 -2.10 14.17 -8.49
CA MET A 232 -1.66 15.11 -9.53
C MET A 232 -2.81 15.95 -10.06
N ALA A 233 -3.96 15.36 -10.36
CA ALA A 233 -5.13 16.14 -10.77
C ALA A 233 -5.50 17.17 -9.69
N ASN A 234 -5.51 16.78 -8.42
CA ASN A 234 -5.87 17.68 -7.31
C ASN A 234 -4.83 18.80 -7.04
N PHE A 235 -3.64 18.74 -7.61
CA PHE A 235 -2.63 19.80 -7.49
C PHE A 235 -2.93 21.01 -8.38
N TYR A 236 -3.73 20.85 -9.43
CA TYR A 236 -4.11 21.94 -10.34
C TYR A 236 -5.47 22.53 -9.97
N GLN A 237 -5.65 23.81 -10.28
CA GLN A 237 -6.88 24.54 -9.97
C GLN A 237 -7.88 24.57 -11.12
N THR A 238 -7.41 24.48 -12.38
CA THR A 238 -8.28 24.59 -13.56
C THR A 238 -8.58 23.21 -14.12
N THR A 239 -9.82 23.00 -14.56
CA THR A 239 -10.23 21.75 -15.23
C THR A 239 -9.35 21.41 -16.43
N LYS A 240 -8.90 22.43 -17.16
CA LYS A 240 -8.01 22.26 -18.33
C LYS A 240 -6.68 21.59 -17.94
N ASP A 241 -6.06 22.04 -16.85
CA ASP A 241 -4.76 21.52 -16.42
C ASP A 241 -4.89 20.15 -15.70
N GLN A 242 -6.06 19.88 -15.12
CA GLN A 242 -6.41 18.59 -14.52
C GLN A 242 -6.64 17.50 -15.57
N GLN A 243 -7.15 17.86 -16.75
CA GLN A 243 -7.72 16.91 -17.71
C GLN A 243 -6.74 15.81 -18.11
N LYS A 244 -5.46 16.15 -18.38
CA LYS A 244 -4.45 15.15 -18.76
C LYS A 244 -4.27 14.04 -17.72
N TRP A 245 -4.36 14.38 -16.43
CA TRP A 245 -4.21 13.43 -15.33
C TRP A 245 -5.47 12.61 -15.13
N ILE A 246 -6.64 13.23 -15.28
CA ILE A 246 -7.94 12.55 -15.23
C ILE A 246 -8.07 11.53 -16.36
N ASP A 247 -7.66 11.88 -17.58
CA ASP A 247 -7.70 11.00 -18.74
C ASP A 247 -6.74 9.83 -18.60
N LEU A 248 -5.50 10.10 -18.16
CA LEU A 248 -4.52 9.05 -17.89
C LEU A 248 -5.00 8.11 -16.78
N LYS A 249 -5.55 8.66 -15.68
CA LYS A 249 -6.14 7.86 -14.61
C LYS A 249 -7.27 6.97 -15.13
N THR A 250 -8.19 7.52 -15.92
CA THR A 250 -9.33 6.79 -16.48
C THR A 250 -8.87 5.66 -17.40
N THR A 251 -7.85 5.95 -18.23
CA THR A 251 -7.21 4.97 -19.10
C THR A 251 -6.60 3.83 -18.29
N THR A 252 -5.80 4.14 -17.28
CA THR A 252 -5.17 3.15 -16.39
C THR A 252 -6.21 2.30 -15.67
N VAL A 253 -7.26 2.90 -15.08
CA VAL A 253 -8.33 2.14 -14.42
C VAL A 253 -9.04 1.20 -15.39
N THR A 254 -9.35 1.67 -16.59
CA THR A 254 -9.99 0.84 -17.63
C THR A 254 -9.09 -0.33 -18.02
N ALA A 255 -7.79 -0.08 -18.20
CA ALA A 255 -6.81 -1.10 -18.52
C ALA A 255 -6.64 -2.13 -17.40
N VAL A 256 -6.55 -1.70 -16.14
CA VAL A 256 -6.52 -2.59 -14.96
C VAL A 256 -7.73 -3.51 -14.97
N ARG A 257 -8.93 -2.95 -15.12
CA ARG A 257 -10.19 -3.71 -15.12
C ARG A 257 -10.29 -4.69 -16.28
N LYS A 258 -9.70 -4.36 -17.43
CA LYS A 258 -9.68 -5.21 -18.62
C LYS A 258 -8.67 -6.35 -18.52
N HIS A 259 -7.49 -6.06 -18.00
CA HIS A 259 -6.33 -6.95 -18.14
C HIS A 259 -6.01 -7.73 -16.85
N LEU A 260 -6.31 -7.18 -15.68
CA LEU A 260 -5.88 -7.76 -14.41
C LEU A 260 -7.03 -8.33 -13.58
N TRP A 261 -8.26 -7.83 -13.73
CA TRP A 261 -9.39 -8.25 -12.89
C TRP A 261 -10.06 -9.54 -13.39
N ASP A 262 -10.08 -10.56 -12.53
CA ASP A 262 -10.87 -11.78 -12.70
C ASP A 262 -12.17 -11.67 -11.88
N ALA A 263 -13.25 -11.26 -12.56
CA ALA A 263 -14.56 -11.10 -11.94
C ALA A 263 -15.18 -12.41 -11.44
N LYS A 264 -14.77 -13.58 -11.96
CA LYS A 264 -15.32 -14.88 -11.54
C LYS A 264 -14.68 -15.36 -10.24
N LYS A 265 -13.38 -15.07 -10.07
CA LYS A 265 -12.61 -15.43 -8.87
C LYS A 265 -12.51 -14.31 -7.84
N HIS A 266 -13.11 -13.16 -8.13
CA HIS A 266 -13.08 -11.92 -7.35
C HIS A 266 -11.65 -11.52 -6.95
N LYS A 267 -10.70 -11.56 -7.89
CA LYS A 267 -9.30 -11.24 -7.61
C LYS A 267 -8.64 -10.56 -8.78
N PHE A 268 -7.52 -9.89 -8.52
CA PHE A 268 -6.57 -9.58 -9.57
C PHE A 268 -5.70 -10.81 -9.86
N ILE A 269 -5.30 -10.99 -11.11
CA ILE A 269 -4.24 -11.94 -11.45
C ILE A 269 -2.91 -11.44 -10.85
N PRO A 270 -1.99 -12.33 -10.42
CA PRO A 270 -0.72 -11.90 -9.84
C PRO A 270 0.11 -11.07 -10.81
N HIS A 271 0.36 -11.63 -11.99
CA HIS A 271 1.16 -10.99 -13.02
C HIS A 271 0.57 -11.18 -14.41
N LEU A 272 0.63 -10.12 -15.20
CA LEU A 272 0.54 -10.17 -16.66
C LEU A 272 1.93 -9.97 -17.25
N TYR A 273 2.54 -11.02 -17.77
CA TYR A 273 3.86 -10.95 -18.39
C TYR A 273 3.84 -10.19 -19.72
N THR A 274 4.83 -9.32 -19.91
CA THR A 274 5.04 -8.64 -21.20
C THR A 274 5.70 -9.56 -22.22
N GLY A 275 6.48 -10.54 -21.73
CA GLY A 275 7.05 -11.65 -22.49
C GLY A 275 6.39 -13.00 -22.16
N ALA A 276 7.17 -14.07 -22.19
CA ALA A 276 6.73 -15.39 -21.73
C ALA A 276 6.64 -15.41 -20.20
N SER A 277 5.77 -16.28 -19.66
CA SER A 277 5.77 -16.56 -18.23
C SER A 277 7.10 -17.23 -17.85
N PRO A 278 7.74 -16.81 -16.74
CA PRO A 278 8.99 -17.39 -16.27
C PRO A 278 8.79 -18.71 -15.53
N PHE A 279 7.54 -19.09 -15.26
CA PHE A 279 7.21 -20.28 -14.48
C PHE A 279 7.09 -21.55 -15.34
N PRO A 280 7.40 -22.73 -14.76
CA PRO A 280 7.17 -24.00 -15.43
C PRO A 280 5.67 -24.21 -15.68
N ALA A 281 5.31 -24.87 -16.79
CA ALA A 281 3.92 -25.12 -17.17
C ALA A 281 3.10 -25.90 -16.12
N SER A 282 3.75 -26.58 -15.18
CA SER A 282 3.13 -27.26 -14.04
C SER A 282 2.68 -26.32 -12.91
N PHE A 283 3.12 -25.06 -12.92
CA PHE A 283 2.77 -24.07 -11.91
C PHE A 283 1.78 -23.05 -12.46
N ASP A 284 0.55 -23.09 -11.93
CA ASP A 284 -0.49 -22.11 -12.23
C ASP A 284 -0.43 -20.97 -11.21
N GLU A 285 0.38 -19.97 -11.53
CA GLU A 285 0.51 -18.76 -10.72
C GLU A 285 -0.86 -18.07 -10.49
N ASN A 286 -1.78 -18.15 -11.44
CA ASN A 286 -3.08 -17.48 -11.33
C ASN A 286 -4.01 -18.09 -10.24
N LYS A 287 -3.54 -19.11 -9.51
CA LYS A 287 -4.19 -19.56 -8.27
C LYS A 287 -3.89 -18.67 -7.06
N ILE A 288 -2.82 -17.87 -7.13
CA ILE A 288 -2.41 -16.98 -6.04
C ILE A 288 -3.33 -15.76 -5.99
N TYR A 289 -3.69 -15.39 -4.77
CA TYR A 289 -4.34 -14.15 -4.41
C TYR A 289 -3.28 -13.23 -3.80
N PHE A 290 -3.07 -12.07 -4.39
CA PHE A 290 -2.28 -10.97 -3.86
C PHE A 290 -3.17 -10.07 -3.02
N HIS A 291 -2.83 -9.85 -1.75
CA HIS A 291 -3.72 -9.15 -0.81
C HIS A 291 -3.38 -7.66 -0.70
N GLY A 292 -2.09 -7.30 -0.67
CA GLY A 292 -1.64 -5.92 -0.53
C GLY A 292 -1.91 -5.06 -1.75
N GLY A 293 -1.63 -5.57 -2.95
CA GLY A 293 -2.01 -4.94 -4.22
C GLY A 293 -3.53 -4.81 -4.37
N THR A 294 -4.28 -5.81 -3.90
CA THR A 294 -5.75 -5.74 -3.87
C THR A 294 -6.26 -4.66 -2.91
N ALA A 295 -5.72 -4.57 -1.69
CA ALA A 295 -6.06 -3.51 -0.74
C ALA A 295 -5.76 -2.11 -1.31
N THR A 296 -4.65 -1.98 -2.04
CA THR A 296 -4.25 -0.73 -2.72
C THR A 296 -5.19 -0.40 -3.88
N ALA A 297 -5.67 -1.39 -4.64
CA ALA A 297 -6.69 -1.20 -5.68
C ALA A 297 -8.03 -0.70 -5.12
N ILE A 298 -8.40 -1.14 -3.92
CA ILE A 298 -9.59 -0.64 -3.22
C ILE A 298 -9.38 0.82 -2.79
N GLU A 299 -8.20 1.17 -2.29
CA GLU A 299 -7.83 2.55 -1.96
C GLU A 299 -7.93 3.47 -3.19
N ALA A 300 -7.43 2.98 -4.33
CA ALA A 300 -7.48 3.64 -5.63
C ALA A 300 -8.91 3.81 -6.20
N GLY A 301 -9.92 3.17 -5.59
CA GLY A 301 -11.31 3.24 -6.02
C GLY A 301 -11.62 2.40 -7.26
N ILE A 302 -10.84 1.34 -7.51
CA ILE A 302 -10.99 0.47 -8.68
C ILE A 302 -12.14 -0.53 -8.52
N LEU A 303 -12.46 -0.89 -7.27
CA LEU A 303 -13.52 -1.86 -6.94
C LEU A 303 -14.78 -1.17 -6.44
N SER A 304 -15.92 -1.74 -6.81
CA SER A 304 -17.21 -1.39 -6.22
C SER A 304 -17.33 -1.94 -4.80
N LYS A 305 -18.25 -1.34 -4.01
CA LYS A 305 -18.58 -1.83 -2.65
C LYS A 305 -18.95 -3.31 -2.62
N LYS A 306 -19.65 -3.83 -3.63
CA LYS A 306 -20.01 -5.26 -3.72
C LYS A 306 -18.77 -6.13 -3.89
N GLU A 307 -17.86 -5.75 -4.79
CA GLU A 307 -16.61 -6.48 -5.02
C GLU A 307 -15.71 -6.45 -3.78
N ILE A 308 -15.64 -5.33 -3.07
CA ILE A 308 -14.89 -5.20 -1.81
C ILE A 308 -15.38 -6.23 -0.79
N SER A 309 -16.70 -6.41 -0.65
CA SER A 309 -17.26 -7.41 0.28
C SER A 309 -16.84 -8.84 -0.07
N LEU A 310 -16.85 -9.18 -1.37
CA LEU A 310 -16.46 -10.51 -1.86
C LEU A 310 -14.95 -10.75 -1.68
N VAL A 311 -14.13 -9.76 -2.05
CA VAL A 311 -12.68 -9.78 -1.84
C VAL A 311 -12.34 -9.96 -0.36
N ASN A 312 -13.01 -9.23 0.53
CA ASN A 312 -12.78 -9.36 1.97
C ASN A 312 -13.07 -10.78 2.48
N GLN A 313 -14.16 -11.39 2.00
CA GLN A 313 -14.49 -12.78 2.32
C GLN A 313 -13.43 -13.76 1.79
N ASP A 314 -12.91 -13.53 0.59
CA ASP A 314 -11.83 -14.35 0.02
C ASP A 314 -10.53 -14.19 0.80
N MET A 315 -10.17 -12.98 1.22
CA MET A 315 -9.00 -12.72 2.08
C MET A 315 -9.14 -13.43 3.44
N LEU A 316 -10.28 -13.30 4.11
CA LEU A 316 -10.55 -14.00 5.39
C LEU A 316 -10.51 -15.53 5.23
N ARG A 317 -11.01 -16.06 4.11
CA ARG A 317 -10.89 -17.49 3.81
C ARG A 317 -9.42 -17.89 3.66
N ASN A 318 -8.63 -17.09 2.95
CA ASN A 318 -7.22 -17.35 2.74
C ASN A 318 -6.43 -17.30 4.06
N VAL A 319 -6.72 -16.33 4.94
CA VAL A 319 -6.16 -16.26 6.32
C VAL A 319 -6.46 -17.54 7.09
N LYS A 320 -7.71 -18.03 7.05
CA LYS A 320 -8.07 -19.29 7.71
C LYS A 320 -7.34 -20.49 7.13
N LEU A 321 -7.17 -20.55 5.81
CA LEU A 321 -6.51 -21.67 5.13
C LEU A 321 -4.98 -21.67 5.28
N SER A 322 -4.37 -20.49 5.42
CA SER A 322 -2.93 -20.36 5.65
C SER A 322 -2.53 -20.54 7.12
N GLY A 323 -3.47 -20.28 8.04
CA GLY A 323 -3.18 -20.21 9.47
C GLY A 323 -2.58 -18.87 9.90
N ALA A 324 -2.51 -17.86 9.01
CA ALA A 324 -1.98 -16.55 9.34
C ALA A 324 -2.77 -15.86 10.46
N PRO A 325 -2.11 -15.02 11.29
CA PRO A 325 -2.73 -14.46 12.48
C PRO A 325 -3.76 -13.36 12.19
N SER A 326 -3.72 -12.71 11.03
CA SER A 326 -4.59 -11.59 10.70
C SER A 326 -4.84 -11.42 9.20
N ILE A 327 -5.66 -10.43 8.84
CA ILE A 327 -5.89 -9.97 7.46
C ILE A 327 -4.61 -9.38 6.81
N GLY A 328 -3.51 -9.28 7.55
CA GLY A 328 -2.20 -8.87 7.03
C GLY A 328 -1.48 -9.91 6.18
N LEU A 329 -2.03 -11.11 5.99
CA LEU A 329 -1.47 -12.10 5.06
C LEU A 329 -1.20 -11.48 3.69
N THR A 330 0.02 -11.61 3.20
CA THR A 330 0.47 -11.00 1.93
C THR A 330 -0.12 -11.68 0.70
N LEU A 331 -0.05 -13.01 0.64
CA LEU A 331 -0.54 -13.77 -0.50
C LEU A 331 -0.93 -15.20 -0.11
N TYR A 332 -1.79 -15.82 -0.91
CA TYR A 332 -2.18 -17.22 -0.75
C TYR A 332 -2.75 -17.85 -2.03
N PRO A 333 -2.42 -19.11 -2.39
CA PRO A 333 -1.35 -19.91 -1.82
C PRO A 333 0.03 -19.25 -1.99
N ILE A 334 1.01 -19.70 -1.22
CA ILE A 334 2.40 -19.22 -1.33
C ILE A 334 3.11 -19.76 -2.57
N TYR A 335 4.14 -19.04 -3.03
CA TYR A 335 5.10 -19.59 -3.98
C TYR A 335 5.84 -20.76 -3.32
N PRO A 336 5.98 -21.91 -4.02
CA PRO A 336 6.61 -23.08 -3.44
C PRO A 336 8.13 -22.88 -3.34
N GLU A 337 8.73 -23.49 -2.31
CA GLU A 337 10.17 -23.50 -2.17
C GLU A 337 10.83 -24.13 -3.40
N GLY A 338 11.92 -23.52 -3.87
CA GLY A 338 12.66 -24.03 -5.02
C GLY A 338 11.98 -23.83 -6.37
N ILE A 339 10.89 -23.04 -6.46
CA ILE A 339 10.29 -22.64 -7.74
C ILE A 339 11.33 -22.01 -8.68
N TYR A 340 12.28 -21.26 -8.11
CA TYR A 340 13.55 -20.92 -8.73
C TYR A 340 14.70 -21.46 -7.90
N LYS A 341 15.63 -22.15 -8.56
CA LYS A 341 16.78 -22.76 -7.91
C LYS A 341 17.69 -21.68 -7.33
N GLY A 342 17.87 -21.71 -6.00
CA GLY A 342 18.76 -20.77 -5.29
C GLY A 342 18.13 -19.42 -4.93
N SER A 343 16.87 -19.17 -5.29
CA SER A 343 16.16 -17.97 -4.84
C SER A 343 15.91 -18.03 -3.34
N SER A 344 16.33 -17.00 -2.61
CA SER A 344 16.00 -16.80 -1.20
C SER A 344 14.65 -16.13 -0.99
N SER A 345 14.07 -15.52 -2.04
CA SER A 345 12.82 -14.76 -1.99
C SER A 345 11.59 -15.65 -1.88
N SER A 346 11.67 -16.91 -2.31
CA SER A 346 10.51 -17.83 -2.39
C SER A 346 10.41 -18.81 -1.20
N LYS A 347 10.96 -18.47 -0.03
CA LYS A 347 10.82 -19.32 1.16
C LYS A 347 9.37 -19.33 1.66
N PRO A 348 8.75 -20.50 1.89
CA PRO A 348 7.38 -20.61 2.37
C PRO A 348 7.09 -19.82 3.65
N TYR A 349 6.06 -18.96 3.63
CA TYR A 349 5.60 -18.19 4.79
C TYR A 349 6.68 -17.29 5.43
N ILE A 350 7.67 -16.89 4.64
CA ILE A 350 8.72 -15.96 5.04
C ILE A 350 8.51 -14.64 4.32
N TYR A 351 8.58 -13.54 5.07
CA TYR A 351 8.60 -12.18 4.54
C TYR A 351 7.40 -11.89 3.61
N GLN A 352 7.63 -11.64 2.32
CA GLN A 352 6.58 -11.31 1.34
C GLN A 352 5.88 -12.56 0.76
N ASN A 353 6.44 -13.76 0.94
CA ASN A 353 5.86 -15.02 0.45
C ASN A 353 4.90 -15.64 1.47
N GLY A 354 3.84 -14.93 1.83
CA GLY A 354 2.82 -15.39 2.78
C GLY A 354 3.11 -15.05 4.24
N GLY A 355 4.05 -14.16 4.54
CA GLY A 355 4.13 -13.52 5.85
C GLY A 355 2.94 -12.59 6.09
N ASP A 356 2.67 -12.31 7.37
CA ASP A 356 1.59 -11.41 7.79
C ASP A 356 2.15 -10.03 8.15
N TRP A 357 1.72 -9.01 7.41
CA TRP A 357 2.20 -7.63 7.50
C TRP A 357 1.10 -6.72 8.03
N THR A 358 1.32 -6.16 9.22
CA THR A 358 0.42 -5.16 9.82
C THR A 358 0.19 -3.99 8.88
N TRP A 359 1.26 -3.56 8.20
CA TRP A 359 1.22 -2.48 7.22
C TRP A 359 0.09 -2.65 6.18
N PHE A 360 -0.02 -3.82 5.56
CA PHE A 360 -1.08 -4.09 4.57
C PHE A 360 -2.41 -4.43 5.20
N GLY A 361 -2.41 -5.23 6.26
CA GLY A 361 -3.63 -5.62 6.95
C GLY A 361 -4.42 -4.40 7.43
N ALA A 362 -3.75 -3.45 8.08
CA ALA A 362 -4.44 -2.24 8.55
C ALA A 362 -4.76 -1.26 7.41
N ARG A 363 -4.01 -1.28 6.30
CA ARG A 363 -4.38 -0.55 5.08
C ARG A 363 -5.68 -1.07 4.47
N MET A 364 -5.89 -2.39 4.46
CA MET A 364 -7.17 -3.01 4.07
C MET A 364 -8.30 -2.56 5.02
N VAL A 365 -8.07 -2.60 6.34
CA VAL A 365 -9.03 -2.11 7.34
C VAL A 365 -9.44 -0.65 7.09
N GLN A 366 -8.51 0.25 6.76
CA GLN A 366 -8.84 1.64 6.42
C GLN A 366 -9.85 1.72 5.26
N GLN A 367 -9.72 0.83 4.27
CA GLN A 367 -10.67 0.80 3.17
C GLN A 367 -12.02 0.22 3.58
N LEU A 368 -12.04 -0.84 4.41
CA LEU A 368 -13.30 -1.33 4.98
C LEU A 368 -14.06 -0.20 5.70
N ILE A 369 -13.37 0.65 6.46
CA ILE A 369 -13.97 1.83 7.11
C ILE A 369 -14.52 2.80 6.06
N LYS A 370 -13.70 3.19 5.08
CA LYS A 370 -14.07 4.13 4.01
C LYS A 370 -15.33 3.70 3.24
N TYR A 371 -15.52 2.40 3.03
CA TYR A 371 -16.68 1.86 2.30
C TYR A 371 -17.84 1.45 3.23
N GLY A 372 -17.72 1.67 4.54
CA GLY A 372 -18.80 1.48 5.53
C GLY A 372 -18.94 0.04 6.05
N PHE A 373 -17.91 -0.79 5.93
CA PHE A 373 -17.81 -2.12 6.54
C PHE A 373 -17.20 -2.00 7.95
N ILE A 374 -17.83 -1.20 8.81
CA ILE A 374 -17.25 -0.79 10.10
C ILE A 374 -17.11 -1.95 11.07
N LYS A 375 -18.07 -2.88 11.06
CA LYS A 375 -18.03 -4.05 11.93
C LYS A 375 -16.86 -4.96 11.55
N GLU A 376 -16.72 -5.24 10.26
CA GLU A 376 -15.62 -6.01 9.68
C GLU A 376 -14.29 -5.32 9.98
N ALA A 377 -14.18 -4.02 9.69
CA ALA A 377 -12.99 -3.23 9.99
C ALA A 377 -12.56 -3.30 11.46
N TYR A 378 -13.51 -3.08 12.38
CA TYR A 378 -13.22 -3.13 13.81
C TYR A 378 -12.77 -4.53 14.24
N GLN A 379 -13.43 -5.60 13.75
CA GLN A 379 -13.09 -6.99 14.08
C GLN A 379 -11.72 -7.40 13.52
N GLU A 380 -11.45 -7.08 12.26
CA GLU A 380 -10.24 -7.49 11.53
C GLU A 380 -9.01 -6.69 11.97
N LEU A 381 -9.19 -5.52 12.57
CA LEU A 381 -8.11 -4.76 13.20
C LEU A 381 -7.62 -5.40 14.51
N GLN A 382 -8.49 -6.08 15.27
CA GLN A 382 -8.19 -6.54 16.63
C GLN A 382 -6.96 -7.45 16.75
N PRO A 383 -6.71 -8.44 15.85
CA PRO A 383 -5.51 -9.27 15.95
C PRO A 383 -4.22 -8.44 15.92
N MET A 384 -4.17 -7.41 15.05
CA MET A 384 -3.00 -6.52 14.94
C MET A 384 -2.85 -5.59 16.16
N ILE A 385 -3.96 -5.15 16.76
CA ILE A 385 -3.95 -4.37 18.01
C ILE A 385 -3.45 -5.23 19.18
N ASN A 386 -3.95 -6.46 19.29
CA ASN A 386 -3.60 -7.37 20.38
C ASN A 386 -2.11 -7.73 20.34
N ARG A 387 -1.59 -8.14 19.17
CA ARG A 387 -0.17 -8.52 19.04
C ARG A 387 0.78 -7.34 19.30
N THR A 388 0.43 -6.14 18.85
CA THR A 388 1.22 -4.92 19.16
C THR A 388 1.36 -4.68 20.67
N ILE A 389 0.32 -5.00 21.44
CA ILE A 389 0.35 -4.88 22.90
C ILE A 389 1.17 -6.01 23.52
N GLU A 390 0.93 -7.25 23.10
CA GLU A 390 1.58 -8.48 23.59
C GLU A 390 3.09 -8.48 23.33
N ASP A 391 3.48 -8.21 22.10
CA ASP A 391 4.89 -8.23 21.65
C ASP A 391 5.64 -6.94 22.01
N LYS A 392 4.91 -5.94 22.53
CA LYS A 392 5.44 -4.64 22.97
C LYS A 392 6.17 -3.85 21.88
N GLY A 393 5.82 -4.06 20.60
CA GLY A 393 6.47 -3.42 19.47
C GLY A 393 5.56 -3.31 18.24
N PHE A 394 6.00 -2.51 17.27
CA PHE A 394 5.40 -2.44 15.94
C PHE A 394 6.29 -3.23 15.01
N TYR A 395 6.10 -4.55 14.94
CA TYR A 395 6.95 -5.39 14.11
C TYR A 395 6.66 -5.20 12.61
N GLU A 396 7.69 -5.39 11.81
CA GLU A 396 7.65 -5.31 10.35
C GLU A 396 6.71 -6.37 9.79
N TRP A 397 6.90 -7.63 10.20
CA TRP A 397 6.04 -8.73 9.78
C TRP A 397 5.99 -9.86 10.81
N TYR A 398 5.07 -10.79 10.60
CA TYR A 398 4.81 -11.93 11.45
C TYR A 398 4.81 -13.21 10.62
N SER A 399 5.41 -14.28 11.15
CA SER A 399 5.30 -15.60 10.56
C SER A 399 3.88 -16.16 10.73
N ALA A 400 3.55 -17.20 9.96
CA ALA A 400 2.23 -17.83 10.02
C ALA A 400 1.87 -18.37 11.42
N ASP A 401 2.87 -18.73 12.24
CA ASP A 401 2.67 -19.14 13.64
C ASP A 401 2.56 -17.97 14.63
N GLY A 402 2.49 -16.73 14.14
CA GLY A 402 2.28 -15.52 14.94
C GLY A 402 3.53 -14.94 15.59
N LYS A 403 4.74 -15.40 15.24
CA LYS A 403 5.97 -14.83 15.81
C LYS A 403 6.35 -13.51 15.13
N PRO A 404 6.74 -12.48 15.90
CA PRO A 404 7.22 -11.22 15.35
C PRO A 404 8.59 -11.38 14.68
N ASN A 405 8.79 -10.70 13.54
CA ASN A 405 10.03 -10.71 12.76
C ASN A 405 10.34 -9.31 12.19
N GLY A 406 11.60 -9.11 11.79
CA GLY A 406 12.09 -7.83 11.25
C GLY A 406 12.21 -6.74 12.31
N SER A 407 12.15 -5.47 11.89
CA SER A 407 12.23 -4.33 12.82
C SER A 407 11.10 -4.34 13.85
N ALA A 408 11.42 -4.22 15.14
CA ALA A 408 10.44 -4.11 16.24
C ALA A 408 9.80 -2.70 16.36
N ALA A 409 10.36 -1.72 15.67
CA ALA A 409 9.92 -0.33 15.66
C ALA A 409 9.55 0.14 14.24
N PHE A 410 8.95 -0.75 13.44
CA PHE A 410 8.56 -0.47 12.07
C PHE A 410 7.46 0.59 12.00
N LYS A 411 7.78 1.74 11.42
CA LYS A 411 6.92 2.93 11.39
C LYS A 411 5.77 2.77 10.40
N GLY A 412 5.93 1.96 9.35
CA GLY A 412 4.82 1.58 8.47
C GLY A 412 3.66 0.96 9.26
N SER A 413 3.96 -0.05 10.09
CA SER A 413 2.99 -0.69 11.00
C SER A 413 2.33 0.31 11.96
N ALA A 414 3.13 1.19 12.59
CA ALA A 414 2.62 2.20 13.50
C ALA A 414 1.69 3.21 12.81
N GLY A 415 2.07 3.70 11.64
CA GLY A 415 1.30 4.69 10.86
C GLY A 415 -0.06 4.16 10.42
N VAL A 416 -0.11 2.95 9.84
CA VAL A 416 -1.39 2.42 9.37
C VAL A 416 -2.35 2.06 10.50
N LEU A 417 -1.83 1.60 11.65
CA LEU A 417 -2.65 1.33 12.82
C LEU A 417 -3.18 2.63 13.41
N ALA A 418 -2.33 3.64 13.58
CA ALA A 418 -2.76 4.95 14.08
C ALA A 418 -3.88 5.54 13.22
N LYS A 419 -3.71 5.52 11.89
CA LYS A 419 -4.73 6.01 10.96
C LYS A 419 -6.03 5.20 11.01
N ALA A 420 -5.96 3.86 11.06
CA ALA A 420 -7.16 3.03 11.19
C ALA A 420 -7.92 3.31 12.50
N ILE A 421 -7.19 3.50 13.61
CA ILE A 421 -7.76 3.85 14.91
C ILE A 421 -8.45 5.22 14.85
N ASP A 422 -7.80 6.23 14.25
CA ASP A 422 -8.39 7.55 14.06
C ASP A 422 -9.70 7.46 13.27
N GLN A 423 -9.70 6.75 12.13
CA GLN A 423 -10.89 6.59 11.29
C GLN A 423 -12.05 5.89 12.03
N LEU A 424 -11.75 4.84 12.82
CA LEU A 424 -12.78 4.17 13.63
C LEU A 424 -13.35 5.09 14.70
N LYS A 425 -12.49 5.86 15.38
CA LYS A 425 -12.92 6.79 16.43
C LYS A 425 -13.70 7.97 15.85
N GLU A 426 -13.27 8.54 14.73
CA GLU A 426 -14.01 9.56 14.01
C GLU A 426 -15.39 9.06 13.60
N TRP A 427 -15.48 7.84 13.05
CA TRP A 427 -16.78 7.22 12.77
C TRP A 427 -17.62 7.06 14.04
N ALA A 428 -17.03 6.55 15.12
CA ALA A 428 -17.74 6.31 16.37
C ALA A 428 -18.25 7.61 17.01
N ILE A 429 -17.46 8.69 17.03
CA ILE A 429 -17.87 10.01 17.54
C ILE A 429 -19.13 10.49 16.82
N HIS A 430 -19.19 10.38 15.50
CA HIS A 430 -20.36 10.79 14.72
C HIS A 430 -21.59 9.88 14.92
N ASN A 431 -21.42 8.67 15.44
CA ASN A 431 -22.48 7.66 15.58
C ASN A 431 -22.81 7.31 17.04
N ASN A 432 -22.17 7.96 18.02
CA ASN A 432 -22.41 7.79 19.46
C ASN A 432 -23.40 8.83 20.03
N SER A 433 -23.90 9.77 19.21
CA SER A 433 -24.72 10.90 19.64
C SER A 433 -26.16 10.91 19.09
N ASN A 434 -26.73 9.73 18.81
CA ASN A 434 -28.17 9.57 18.51
C ASN A 434 -28.88 8.77 19.58
#